data_AF-A0AA50VMX4-F1
#
_entry.id   AF-A0AA50VMX4-F1
#
_cell.length_a   1.000
_cell.length_b   1.000
_cell.length_c   1.000
_cell.angle_alpha   90.00
_cell.angle_beta   90.00
_cell.angle_gamma   90.00
#
_symmetry.space_group_name_H-M   'P 1'
#
loop_
_entity.id
_entity.type
_entity.pdbx_description
1 polymer ?
#
loop_
_entity_poly.entity_id
_entity_poly.type
_entity_poly.pdbx_seq_one_letter_code
_entity_poly.pdbx_strand_id
1 'polypeptide(L)'
;MELSAEGKTPEYMALAGIKFKLSLPQFKDNSQLKEELLQGIKLGHMAPYYKEVCDDLGWPFDQKLYDEMTKENQNRLAKFEDDDSETPVWQ
;
A
#
# COMPACT_ATOMS: atom_id res chain seq x y z
N MET A 1 -18.49 -9.01 -14.92
CA MET A 1 -17.19 -8.36 -14.64
C MET A 1 -17.32 -6.91 -15.09
N GLU A 2 -17.76 -6.03 -14.19
CA GLU A 2 -17.91 -4.61 -14.54
C GLU A 2 -16.52 -3.96 -14.61
N LEU A 3 -16.05 -3.73 -15.83
CA LEU A 3 -14.99 -2.79 -16.14
C LEU A 3 -15.55 -1.36 -16.04
N SER A 4 -15.79 -0.88 -14.83
CA SER A 4 -16.27 0.49 -14.57
C SER A 4 -15.25 1.31 -13.77
N ALA A 5 -14.03 1.44 -14.31
CA ALA A 5 -13.00 2.34 -13.77
C ALA A 5 -12.13 3.00 -14.85
N GLU A 6 -12.62 3.17 -16.07
CA GLU A 6 -11.91 3.98 -17.07
C GLU A 6 -11.99 5.46 -16.68
N GLY A 7 -10.89 6.00 -16.15
CA GLY A 7 -10.66 7.45 -16.02
C GLY A 7 -10.45 8.00 -14.61
N LYS A 8 -10.49 7.19 -13.54
CA LYS A 8 -10.08 7.65 -12.20
C LYS A 8 -8.64 7.22 -11.91
N THR A 9 -7.80 8.20 -11.60
CA THR A 9 -6.47 7.97 -11.04
C THR A 9 -6.61 7.08 -9.79
N PRO A 10 -6.00 5.90 -9.76
CA PRO A 10 -6.08 5.03 -8.60
C PRO A 10 -5.49 5.71 -7.37
N GLU A 11 -6.07 5.46 -6.20
CA GLU A 11 -5.65 6.08 -4.93
C GLU A 11 -4.16 5.83 -4.63
N TYR A 12 -3.61 4.67 -5.01
CA TYR A 12 -2.19 4.36 -4.84
C TYR A 12 -1.26 5.28 -5.65
N MET A 13 -1.75 5.87 -6.74
CA MET A 13 -0.97 6.78 -7.57
C MET A 13 -0.76 8.12 -6.87
N ALA A 14 -1.72 8.56 -6.04
CA ALA A 14 -1.55 9.73 -5.18
C ALA A 14 -0.43 9.54 -4.15
N LEU A 15 -0.34 8.34 -3.56
CA LEU A 15 0.72 7.99 -2.58
C LEU A 15 2.11 8.05 -3.22
N ALA A 16 2.27 7.56 -4.45
CA ALA A 16 3.53 7.68 -5.19
C ALA A 16 3.92 9.16 -5.41
N GLY A 17 2.95 10.03 -5.72
CA GLY A 17 3.17 11.46 -5.82
C GLY A 17 3.63 12.10 -4.51
N ILE A 18 3.08 11.65 -3.38
CA ILE A 18 3.50 12.12 -2.04
C ILE A 18 4.92 11.65 -1.71
N LYS A 19 5.25 10.36 -1.97
CA LYS A 19 6.61 9.83 -1.82
C LYS A 19 7.62 10.66 -2.61
N PHE A 20 7.31 10.97 -3.87
CA PHE A 20 8.17 11.81 -4.70
C PHE A 20 8.33 13.22 -4.13
N LYS A 21 7.25 13.87 -3.70
CA LYS A 21 7.33 15.19 -3.04
C LYS A 21 8.25 15.13 -1.82
N LEU A 22 8.12 14.13 -0.96
CA LEU A 22 8.94 13.95 0.25
C LEU A 22 10.42 13.67 -0.06
N SER A 23 10.75 13.13 -1.24
CA SER A 23 12.15 13.00 -1.68
C SER A 23 12.80 14.34 -2.06
N LEU A 24 12.00 15.39 -2.31
CA LEU A 24 12.50 16.72 -2.62
C LEU A 24 12.95 17.43 -1.33
N PRO A 25 14.14 18.08 -1.30
CA PRO A 25 14.65 18.74 -0.10
C PRO A 25 13.68 19.77 0.51
N GLN A 26 12.88 20.43 -0.32
CA GLN A 26 11.91 21.45 0.10
C GLN A 26 10.71 20.91 0.90
N PHE A 27 10.42 19.61 0.80
CA PHE A 27 9.28 18.98 1.47
C PHE A 27 9.68 17.84 2.40
N LYS A 28 10.99 17.58 2.56
CA LYS A 28 11.53 16.45 3.33
C LYS A 28 11.01 16.38 4.77
N ASP A 29 10.82 17.55 5.40
CA ASP A 29 10.35 17.67 6.79
C ASP A 29 8.85 17.99 6.89
N ASN A 30 8.10 17.83 5.80
CA ASN A 30 6.67 18.06 5.81
C ASN A 30 5.94 16.91 6.50
N SER A 31 5.65 17.09 7.79
CA SER A 31 4.94 16.12 8.64
C SER A 31 3.56 15.74 8.11
N GLN A 32 2.84 16.65 7.45
CA GLN A 32 1.51 16.40 6.92
C GLN A 32 1.56 15.40 5.76
N LEU A 33 2.48 15.61 4.81
CA LEU A 33 2.70 14.67 3.70
C LEU A 33 3.17 13.30 4.20
N LYS A 34 4.00 13.28 5.25
CA LYS A 34 4.44 12.03 5.88
C LYS A 34 3.28 11.26 6.49
N GLU A 35 2.40 11.94 7.22
CA GLU A 35 1.23 11.32 7.83
C GLU A 35 0.26 10.80 6.77
N GLU A 36 -0.02 11.59 5.73
CA GLU A 36 -0.89 11.20 4.61
C GLU A 36 -0.37 9.94 3.90
N LEU A 37 0.94 9.88 3.62
CA LEU A 37 1.58 8.70 3.02
C LEU A 37 1.46 7.48 3.93
N LEU A 38 1.77 7.61 5.22
CA LEU A 38 1.70 6.50 6.17
C LEU A 38 0.27 6.01 6.39
N GLN A 39 -0.71 6.90 6.42
CA GLN A 39 -2.12 6.53 6.55
C GLN A 39 -2.58 5.72 5.33
N GLY A 40 -2.25 6.15 4.11
CA GLY A 40 -2.57 5.42 2.89
C GLY A 40 -1.92 4.03 2.84
N ILE A 41 -0.65 3.94 3.24
CA ILE A 41 0.09 2.67 3.35
C ILE A 41 -0.60 1.70 4.32
N LYS A 42 -1.00 2.20 5.50
CA LYS A 42 -1.68 1.40 6.53
C LYS A 42 -3.05 0.92 6.07
N LEU A 43 -3.84 1.80 5.43
CA LEU A 43 -5.18 1.48 4.95
C LEU A 43 -5.16 0.37 3.88
N GLY A 44 -4.17 0.42 2.99
CA GLY A 44 -3.96 -0.61 1.96
C GLY A 44 -3.19 -1.84 2.43
N HIS A 45 -2.77 -1.89 3.70
CA HIS A 45 -1.84 -2.91 4.22
C HIS A 45 -0.60 -3.11 3.33
N MET A 46 -0.04 -2.05 2.75
CA MET A 46 1.00 -2.13 1.72
C MET A 46 2.41 -2.34 2.33
N ALA A 47 2.61 -3.47 3.02
CA ALA A 47 3.85 -3.75 3.77
C ALA A 47 5.15 -3.69 2.95
N PRO A 48 5.24 -4.29 1.74
CA PRO A 48 6.45 -4.18 0.93
C PRO A 48 6.76 -2.73 0.53
N TYR A 49 5.72 -1.96 0.16
CA TYR A 49 5.87 -0.56 -0.21
C TYR A 49 6.28 0.32 0.98
N TYR A 50 5.79 0.03 2.19
CA TYR A 50 6.23 0.70 3.40
C TYR A 50 7.75 0.59 3.60
N LYS A 51 8.30 -0.62 3.41
CA LYS A 51 9.73 -0.87 3.54
C LYS A 51 10.53 -0.03 2.54
N GLU A 52 10.15 -0.05 1.26
CA GLU A 52 10.81 0.75 0.22
C GLU A 52 10.74 2.26 0.51
N VAL A 53 9.59 2.75 1.02
CA VAL A 53 9.44 4.15 1.41
C VAL A 53 10.38 4.52 2.56
N CYS A 54 10.50 3.64 3.57
CA CYS A 54 11.44 3.85 4.67
C CYS A 54 12.89 3.88 4.19
N ASP A 55 13.27 2.95 3.30
CA ASP A 55 14.62 2.87 2.74
C ASP A 55 14.94 4.12 1.89
N ASP A 56 14.04 4.53 1.00
CA ASP A 56 14.24 5.66 0.07
C ASP A 56 14.25 7.02 0.77
N LEU A 57 13.38 7.22 1.77
CA LEU A 57 13.27 8.48 2.50
C LEU A 57 14.17 8.53 3.75
N GLY A 58 14.88 7.43 4.06
CA GLY A 58 15.70 7.30 5.26
C GLY A 58 14.90 7.39 6.56
N TRP A 59 13.66 6.91 6.56
CA TRP A 59 12.79 6.94 7.74
C TRP A 59 13.05 5.73 8.65
N PRO A 60 12.82 5.87 9.98
CA PRO A 60 12.90 4.74 10.88
C PRO A 60 11.88 3.67 10.47
N PHE A 61 12.37 2.44 10.33
CA PHE A 61 11.55 1.30 9.99
C PHE A 61 10.93 0.70 11.25
N ASP A 62 9.60 0.61 11.29
CA ASP A 62 8.84 -0.03 12.35
C ASP A 62 8.50 -1.47 11.95
N GLN A 63 9.28 -2.42 12.48
CA GLN A 63 9.08 -3.85 12.23
C GLN A 63 7.70 -4.33 12.68
N LYS A 64 7.18 -3.81 13.80
CA LYS A 64 5.88 -4.23 14.32
C LYS A 64 4.77 -3.84 13.35
N LEU A 65 4.82 -2.61 12.84
CA LEU A 65 3.87 -2.13 11.84
C LEU A 65 3.94 -2.95 10.54
N TYR A 66 5.15 -3.30 10.11
CA TYR A 66 5.36 -4.15 8.93
C TYR A 66 4.75 -5.55 9.09
N ASP A 67 4.98 -6.19 10.23
CA ASP A 67 4.47 -7.53 10.53
C ASP A 67 2.93 -7.54 10.61
N GLU A 68 2.34 -6.51 11.22
CA GLU A 68 0.88 -6.32 11.29
C GLU A 68 0.26 -6.21 9.88
N MET A 69 0.83 -5.37 9.01
CA MET A 69 0.34 -5.23 7.63
C MET A 69 0.55 -6.51 6.81
N THR A 70 1.67 -7.20 7.00
CA THR A 70 1.97 -8.47 6.30
C THR A 70 0.97 -9.55 6.66
N LYS A 71 0.64 -9.68 7.96
CA LYS A 71 -0.34 -10.64 8.45
C LYS A 71 -1.73 -10.39 7.87
N GLU A 72 -2.17 -9.13 7.83
CA GLU A 72 -3.47 -8.78 7.24
C GLU A 72 -3.53 -9.08 5.74
N ASN A 73 -2.45 -8.85 5.00
CA ASN A 73 -2.37 -9.26 3.59
C ASN A 73 -2.47 -10.77 3.41
N GLN A 74 -1.72 -11.54 4.21
CA GLN A 74 -1.78 -13.01 4.16
C GLN A 74 -3.19 -13.52 4.48
N ASN A 75 -3.85 -12.95 5.50
CA ASN A 75 -5.22 -13.30 5.84
C ASN A 75 -6.21 -13.00 4.71
N ARG A 76 -6.02 -11.89 3.98
CA ARG A 76 -6.87 -11.54 2.82
C ARG A 76 -6.60 -12.46 1.63
N LEU A 77 -5.33 -12.74 1.33
CA LEU A 77 -4.96 -13.66 0.25
C LEU A 77 -5.52 -15.06 0.47
N ALA A 78 -5.41 -15.60 1.69
CA ALA A 78 -5.97 -16.91 2.03
C ALA A 78 -7.49 -16.99 1.81
N LYS A 79 -8.23 -15.89 2.01
CA LYS A 79 -9.68 -15.84 1.72
C LYS A 79 -9.97 -15.92 0.23
N PHE A 80 -9.14 -15.31 -0.60
CA PHE A 80 -9.29 -15.39 -2.06
C PHE A 80 -8.93 -16.78 -2.58
N GLU A 81 -7.91 -17.43 -2.01
CA GLU A 81 -7.56 -18.81 -2.36
C GLU A 81 -8.68 -19.81 -2.01
N ASP A 82 -9.39 -19.59 -0.90
CA ASP A 82 -10.55 -20.39 -0.50
C ASP A 82 -11.74 -20.18 -1.46
N ASP A 83 -12.01 -18.93 -1.86
CA ASP A 83 -13.08 -18.54 -2.80
C ASP A 83 -12.82 -19.01 -4.24
N ASP A 84 -11.56 -18.92 -4.72
CA ASP A 84 -11.17 -19.39 -6.06
C ASP A 84 -11.27 -20.92 -6.19
N SER A 85 -11.22 -21.66 -5.08
CA SER A 85 -11.40 -23.11 -5.05
C SER A 85 -12.84 -23.56 -5.32
N GLU A 86 -13.83 -22.65 -5.28
CA GLU A 86 -15.23 -22.91 -5.61
C GLU A 86 -15.57 -22.67 -7.09
N THR A 87 -14.60 -22.32 -7.95
CA THR A 87 -14.85 -22.20 -9.39
C THR A 87 -14.98 -23.58 -10.05
N PRO A 88 -16.15 -23.96 -10.60
CA PRO A 88 -16.30 -25.24 -11.27
C PRO A 88 -15.42 -25.25 -12.52
N VAL A 89 -14.55 -26.26 -12.62
CA VAL A 89 -13.90 -26.62 -13.88
C VAL A 89 -15.01 -26.89 -14.90
N TRP A 90 -15.22 -25.97 -15.84
CA TRP A 90 -16.16 -26.18 -16.94
C TRP A 90 -15.73 -27.44 -17.71
N GLN A 91 -16.55 -28.49 -17.65
CA GLN A 91 -16.42 -29.71 -18.47
C GLN A 91 -16.73 -29.41 -19.93
#